data_AF-A0A0Q7WIE2-F1
#
_entry.id   AF-A0A0Q7WIE2-F1
#
_cell.length_a   1.000
_cell.length_b   1.000
_cell.length_c   1.000
_cell.angle_alpha   90.00
_cell.angle_beta   90.00
_cell.angle_gamma   90.00
#
_symmetry.space_group_name_H-M   'P 1'
#
loop_
_entity.id
_entity.type
_entity.pdbx_description
1 polymer ?
#
loop_
_entity_poly.entity_id
_entity_poly.type
_entity_poly.pdbx_seq_one_letter_code
_entity_poly.pdbx_strand_id
1 'polypeptide(L)'
;MSALVTSILIDAAAKVGAPVVKSLLEKYVGGAAGEIGGMIIDTIAGHAGVPADELPGLSSDRIEAAVAATEAETPELLVQWNVQQKQAIDLMRAEMDKGGPTWTWAWRPAGMWLFLGLVAWYVAMIPLVNVVLGLAGADERLGLVVDVSVFATLFVTYLGLYMGGHTVKDAMAKWAAKP
;
A
#
# COMPACT_ATOMS: atom_id res chain seq x y z
N MET A 1 -8.45 -19.63 7.83
CA MET A 1 -9.80 -20.08 7.42
C MET A 1 -9.70 -21.53 6.96
N SER A 2 -10.56 -22.42 7.45
CA SER A 2 -10.39 -23.86 7.26
C SER A 2 -10.85 -24.29 5.86
N ALA A 3 -9.99 -25.02 5.13
CA ALA A 3 -10.35 -25.62 3.84
C ALA A 3 -11.61 -26.51 3.92
N LEU A 4 -11.89 -27.03 5.13
CA LEU A 4 -13.07 -27.82 5.45
C LEU A 4 -14.38 -27.00 5.40
N VAL A 5 -14.35 -25.74 5.85
CA VAL A 5 -15.51 -24.83 5.77
C VAL A 5 -15.84 -24.57 4.30
N THR A 6 -14.81 -24.27 3.50
CA THR A 6 -14.97 -23.99 2.07
C THR A 6 -15.56 -25.16 1.30
N SER A 7 -15.10 -26.40 1.54
CA SER A 7 -15.66 -27.57 0.86
C SER A 7 -17.12 -27.82 1.22
N ILE A 8 -17.50 -27.69 2.50
CA ILE A 8 -18.88 -27.88 2.95
C ILE A 8 -19.82 -26.85 2.30
N LEU A 9 -19.39 -25.60 2.21
CA LEU A 9 -20.17 -24.53 1.60
C LEU A 9 -20.29 -24.68 0.08
N ILE A 10 -19.25 -25.13 -0.61
CA ILE A 10 -19.29 -25.44 -2.05
C ILE A 10 -20.30 -26.55 -2.33
N ASP A 11 -20.29 -27.61 -1.52
CA ASP A 11 -21.24 -28.73 -1.66
C ASP A 11 -22.68 -28.30 -1.37
N ALA A 12 -22.89 -27.50 -0.32
CA ALA A 12 -24.21 -26.92 -0.02
C ALA A 12 -24.71 -26.02 -1.16
N ALA A 13 -23.84 -25.15 -1.70
CA ALA A 13 -24.17 -24.28 -2.83
C ALA A 13 -24.55 -25.07 -4.08
N ALA A 14 -23.88 -26.19 -4.35
CA ALA A 14 -24.24 -27.07 -5.45
C ALA A 14 -25.64 -27.71 -5.26
N LYS A 15 -25.99 -28.11 -4.03
CA LYS A 15 -27.29 -28.75 -3.74
C LYS A 15 -28.47 -27.79 -3.84
N VAL A 16 -28.33 -26.56 -3.33
CA VAL A 16 -29.41 -25.57 -3.34
C VAL A 16 -29.52 -24.80 -4.65
N GLY A 17 -28.63 -25.07 -5.62
CA GLY A 17 -28.61 -24.37 -6.90
C GLY A 17 -28.16 -22.92 -6.76
N ALA A 18 -27.11 -22.66 -5.98
CA ALA A 18 -26.47 -21.37 -5.79
C ALA A 18 -25.17 -21.24 -6.63
N PRO A 19 -25.27 -21.07 -7.96
CA PRO A 19 -24.12 -21.10 -8.87
C PRO A 19 -23.14 -19.94 -8.67
N VAL A 20 -23.59 -18.76 -8.25
CA VAL A 20 -22.71 -17.59 -8.09
C VAL A 20 -21.86 -17.75 -6.84
N VAL A 21 -22.47 -18.04 -5.69
CA VAL A 21 -21.78 -18.36 -4.43
C VAL A 21 -20.79 -19.49 -4.64
N LYS A 22 -21.20 -20.58 -5.31
CA LYS A 22 -20.31 -21.70 -5.63
C LYS A 22 -19.07 -21.24 -6.40
N SER A 23 -19.26 -20.51 -7.50
CA SER A 23 -18.15 -20.02 -8.33
C SER A 23 -17.23 -19.07 -7.55
N LEU A 24 -17.76 -18.26 -6.63
CA LEU A 24 -16.96 -17.33 -5.83
C LEU A 24 -16.11 -18.09 -4.81
N LEU A 25 -16.70 -19.09 -4.13
CA LEU A 25 -16.00 -19.93 -3.17
C LEU A 25 -14.88 -20.76 -3.83
N GLU A 26 -15.12 -21.31 -5.02
CA GLU A 26 -14.13 -22.11 -5.76
C GLU A 26 -12.94 -21.27 -6.25
N LYS A 27 -13.20 -20.04 -6.73
CA LYS A 27 -12.15 -19.22 -7.39
C LYS A 27 -11.39 -18.34 -6.42
N TYR A 28 -12.03 -17.90 -5.34
CA TYR A 28 -11.53 -16.78 -4.56
C TYR A 28 -11.24 -17.11 -3.10
N VAL A 29 -11.48 -18.33 -2.63
CA VAL A 29 -11.05 -18.71 -1.26
C VAL A 29 -9.61 -19.23 -1.29
N GLY A 30 -8.73 -18.61 -0.50
CA GLY A 30 -7.32 -19.01 -0.36
C GLY A 30 -6.34 -18.47 -1.40
N GLY A 31 -6.82 -17.66 -2.37
CA GLY A 31 -5.99 -16.98 -3.37
C GLY A 31 -5.74 -15.49 -3.08
N ALA A 32 -5.06 -14.79 -4.01
CA ALA A 32 -4.76 -13.36 -3.91
C ALA A 32 -6.02 -12.45 -3.84
N ALA A 33 -7.16 -12.95 -4.33
CA ALA A 33 -8.48 -12.32 -4.23
C ALA A 33 -9.33 -12.89 -3.08
N GLY A 34 -8.66 -13.35 -2.00
CA GLY A 34 -9.24 -13.93 -0.78
C GLY A 34 -10.37 -13.13 -0.14
N GLU A 35 -10.37 -11.82 -0.33
CA GLU A 35 -11.29 -10.88 0.33
C GLU A 35 -12.75 -11.12 -0.06
N ILE A 36 -13.05 -11.36 -1.35
CA ILE A 36 -14.43 -11.60 -1.79
C ILE A 36 -14.90 -13.01 -1.37
N GLY A 37 -14.01 -14.00 -1.37
CA GLY A 37 -14.30 -15.33 -0.86
C GLY A 37 -14.59 -15.32 0.64
N GLY A 38 -13.82 -14.54 1.40
CA GLY A 38 -14.05 -14.30 2.83
C GLY A 38 -15.38 -13.60 3.09
N MET A 39 -15.68 -12.53 2.35
CA MET A 39 -16.95 -11.79 2.45
C MET A 39 -18.16 -12.71 2.25
N ILE A 40 -18.13 -13.59 1.24
CA ILE A 40 -19.23 -14.53 1.01
C ILE A 40 -19.38 -15.52 2.18
N ILE A 41 -18.28 -16.01 2.75
CA ILE A 41 -18.31 -16.88 3.92
C ILE A 41 -18.91 -16.14 5.13
N ASP A 42 -18.52 -14.90 5.36
CA ASP A 42 -19.02 -14.07 6.44
C ASP A 42 -20.52 -13.76 6.27
N THR A 43 -20.98 -13.52 5.04
CA THR A 43 -22.41 -13.33 4.75
C THR A 43 -23.22 -14.61 5.01
N ILE A 44 -22.70 -15.77 4.59
CA ILE A 44 -23.34 -17.07 4.88
C ILE A 44 -23.42 -17.29 6.39
N ALA A 45 -22.34 -16.98 7.12
CA ALA A 45 -22.30 -17.06 8.59
C ALA A 45 -23.33 -16.13 9.24
N GLY A 46 -23.46 -14.91 8.72
CA GLY A 46 -24.47 -13.93 9.15
C GLY A 46 -25.90 -14.44 8.98
N HIS A 47 -26.24 -15.01 7.82
CA HIS A 47 -27.55 -15.64 7.58
C HIS A 47 -27.78 -16.88 8.45
N ALA A 48 -26.73 -17.64 8.74
CA ALA A 48 -26.77 -18.77 9.66
C ALA A 48 -26.84 -18.35 11.14
N GLY A 49 -26.59 -17.07 11.45
CA GLY A 49 -26.60 -16.52 12.81
C GLY A 49 -25.45 -17.02 13.69
N VAL A 50 -24.34 -17.45 13.10
CA VAL A 50 -23.18 -17.99 13.81
C VAL A 50 -21.89 -17.38 13.27
N PRO A 51 -20.79 -17.42 14.04
CA PRO A 51 -19.44 -17.18 13.51
C PRO A 51 -19.06 -18.15 12.36
N ALA A 52 -18.21 -17.70 11.44
CA ALA A 52 -17.81 -18.48 10.26
C ALA A 52 -17.09 -19.80 10.58
N ASP A 53 -16.41 -19.88 11.73
CA ASP A 53 -15.74 -21.08 12.24
C ASP A 53 -16.71 -22.12 12.82
N GLU A 54 -17.92 -21.71 13.21
CA GLU A 54 -18.96 -22.60 13.73
C GLU A 54 -19.85 -23.20 12.63
N LEU A 55 -19.76 -22.67 11.39
CA LEU A 55 -20.52 -23.16 10.23
C LEU A 55 -20.47 -24.69 10.04
N PRO A 56 -19.32 -25.39 10.18
CA PRO A 56 -19.26 -26.85 10.02
C PRO A 56 -20.06 -27.64 11.07
N GLY A 57 -20.39 -27.02 12.20
CA GLY A 57 -21.16 -27.64 13.28
C GLY A 57 -22.68 -27.58 13.09
N LEU A 58 -23.16 -26.85 12.09
CA LEU A 58 -24.58 -26.70 11.80
C LEU A 58 -25.14 -27.89 10.99
N SER A 59 -26.46 -28.08 11.07
CA SER A 59 -27.15 -29.04 10.21
C SER A 59 -27.11 -28.61 8.74
N SER A 60 -27.11 -29.59 7.83
CA SER A 60 -27.14 -29.35 6.39
C SER A 60 -28.23 -28.37 5.99
N ASP A 61 -29.43 -28.54 6.50
CA ASP A 61 -30.59 -27.73 6.13
C ASP A 61 -30.41 -26.26 6.49
N ARG A 62 -29.72 -25.96 7.60
CA ARG A 62 -29.42 -24.58 8.02
C ARG A 62 -28.34 -23.96 7.15
N ILE A 63 -27.29 -24.71 6.80
CA ILE A 63 -26.22 -24.24 5.92
C ILE A 63 -26.79 -23.98 4.52
N GLU A 64 -27.58 -24.93 4.00
CA GLU A 64 -28.24 -24.85 2.70
C GLU A 64 -29.19 -23.64 2.63
N ALA A 65 -30.00 -23.40 3.66
CA ALA A 65 -30.85 -22.20 3.74
C ALA A 65 -30.04 -20.90 3.75
N ALA A 66 -28.94 -20.83 4.52
CA ALA A 66 -28.09 -19.64 4.58
C ALA A 66 -27.36 -19.37 3.25
N VAL A 67 -26.93 -20.43 2.56
CA VAL A 67 -26.32 -20.33 1.23
C VAL A 67 -27.33 -19.86 0.19
N ALA A 68 -28.57 -20.37 0.23
CA ALA A 68 -29.63 -19.92 -0.67
C ALA A 68 -30.00 -18.44 -0.46
N ALA A 69 -30.06 -18.00 0.80
CA ALA A 69 -30.25 -16.57 1.13
C ALA A 69 -29.08 -15.71 0.62
N THR A 70 -27.85 -16.18 0.81
CA THR A 70 -26.66 -15.48 0.32
C THR A 70 -26.65 -15.37 -1.20
N GLU A 71 -27.02 -16.43 -1.94
CA GLU A 71 -27.11 -16.40 -3.40
C GLU A 71 -28.05 -15.29 -3.90
N ALA A 72 -29.19 -15.10 -3.23
CA ALA A 72 -30.15 -14.07 -3.60
C ALA A 72 -29.58 -12.64 -3.46
N GLU A 73 -28.71 -12.42 -2.47
CA GLU A 73 -28.08 -11.12 -2.19
C GLU A 73 -26.73 -10.95 -2.90
N THR A 74 -26.13 -12.04 -3.39
CA THR A 74 -24.79 -12.05 -3.99
C THR A 74 -24.62 -11.06 -5.14
N PRO A 75 -25.59 -10.88 -6.07
CA PRO A 75 -25.46 -9.88 -7.13
C PRO A 75 -25.25 -8.46 -6.59
N GLU A 76 -25.99 -8.07 -5.54
CA GLU A 76 -25.87 -6.76 -4.91
C GLU A 76 -24.53 -6.61 -4.18
N LEU A 77 -24.08 -7.67 -3.48
CA LEU A 77 -22.76 -7.69 -2.85
C LEU A 77 -21.63 -7.50 -3.85
N LEU A 78 -21.73 -8.12 -5.04
CA LEU A 78 -20.76 -7.94 -6.11
C LEU A 78 -20.75 -6.50 -6.65
N VAL A 79 -21.93 -5.86 -6.76
CA VAL A 79 -22.02 -4.45 -7.16
C VAL A 79 -21.35 -3.56 -6.12
N GLN A 80 -21.65 -3.76 -4.83
CA GLN A 80 -21.05 -2.99 -3.74
C GLN A 80 -19.53 -3.16 -3.67
N TRP A 81 -19.04 -4.40 -3.82
CA TRP A 81 -17.61 -4.68 -3.86
C TRP A 81 -16.92 -3.96 -5.04
N ASN A 82 -17.51 -3.97 -6.24
CA ASN A 82 -16.97 -3.23 -7.38
C ASN A 82 -16.94 -1.72 -7.14
N VAL A 83 -17.98 -1.17 -6.50
CA VAL A 83 -18.02 0.26 -6.12
C VAL A 83 -16.91 0.59 -5.13
N GLN A 84 -16.69 -0.25 -4.12
CA GLN A 84 -15.60 -0.10 -3.15
C GLN A 84 -14.23 -0.13 -3.85
N GLN A 85 -13.99 -1.09 -4.74
CA GLN A 85 -12.75 -1.18 -5.51
C GLN A 85 -12.53 0.06 -6.36
N LYS A 86 -13.58 0.55 -7.02
CA LYS A 86 -13.52 1.80 -7.80
C LYS A 86 -13.16 3.00 -6.92
N GLN A 87 -13.80 3.15 -5.76
CA GLN A 87 -13.50 4.24 -4.83
C GLN A 87 -12.07 4.19 -4.31
N ALA A 88 -11.55 3.00 -4.01
CA ALA A 88 -10.16 2.80 -3.62
C ALA A 88 -9.20 3.22 -4.74
N ILE A 89 -9.48 2.82 -5.98
CA ILE A 89 -8.71 3.23 -7.16
C ILE A 89 -8.76 4.74 -7.35
N ASP A 90 -9.95 5.35 -7.25
CA ASP A 90 -10.13 6.80 -7.42
C ASP A 90 -9.36 7.59 -6.34
N LEU A 91 -9.32 7.09 -5.11
CA LEU A 91 -8.54 7.67 -4.02
C LEU A 91 -7.02 7.59 -4.29
N MET A 92 -6.52 6.43 -4.71
CA MET A 92 -5.11 6.28 -5.11
C MET A 92 -4.77 7.18 -6.31
N ARG A 93 -5.68 7.29 -7.27
CA ARG A 93 -5.51 8.15 -8.45
C ARG A 93 -5.47 9.62 -8.07
N ALA A 94 -6.33 10.04 -7.14
CA ALA A 94 -6.31 11.41 -6.61
C ALA A 94 -4.99 11.72 -5.87
N GLU A 95 -4.37 10.74 -5.21
CA GLU A 95 -3.03 10.92 -4.61
C GLU A 95 -1.90 11.02 -5.66
N MET A 96 -2.05 10.28 -6.76
CA MET A 96 -1.13 10.33 -7.90
C MET A 96 -1.28 11.61 -8.71
N ASP A 97 -2.50 12.15 -8.81
CA ASP A 97 -2.76 13.43 -9.43
C ASP A 97 -2.17 14.53 -8.54
N LYS A 98 -0.94 14.94 -8.88
CA LYS A 98 -0.22 15.98 -8.15
C LYS A 98 -0.84 17.38 -8.29
N GLY A 99 -2.03 17.50 -8.92
CA GLY A 99 -3.02 18.56 -8.71
C GLY A 99 -2.58 19.99 -9.04
N GLY A 100 -1.40 20.16 -9.65
CA GLY A 100 -0.82 21.46 -9.89
C GLY A 100 0.40 21.39 -10.81
N PRO A 101 0.95 22.56 -11.17
CA PRO A 101 2.11 22.64 -12.04
C PRO A 101 3.29 21.83 -11.48
N THR A 102 4.09 21.22 -12.35
CA THR A 102 5.22 20.32 -12.00
C THR A 102 6.14 20.88 -10.91
N TRP A 103 6.34 22.19 -10.86
CA TRP A 103 7.20 22.84 -9.86
C TRP A 103 6.71 22.68 -8.41
N THR A 104 5.42 22.42 -8.15
CA THR A 104 4.89 22.31 -6.77
C THR A 104 5.32 21.02 -6.07
N TRP A 105 5.67 19.98 -6.85
CA TRP A 105 6.00 18.66 -6.33
C TRP A 105 7.33 18.12 -6.84
N ALA A 106 7.76 18.45 -8.06
CA ALA A 106 8.95 17.84 -8.69
C ALA A 106 10.26 18.21 -8.01
N TRP A 107 10.31 19.33 -7.27
CA TRP A 107 11.49 19.72 -6.49
C TRP A 107 11.84 18.69 -5.40
N ARG A 108 10.86 17.90 -4.95
CA ARG A 108 11.05 16.84 -3.95
C ARG A 108 11.87 15.67 -4.53
N PRO A 109 11.41 14.91 -5.55
CA PRO A 109 12.27 13.88 -6.13
C PRO A 109 13.55 14.48 -6.72
N ALA A 110 13.50 15.66 -7.35
CA ALA A 110 14.70 16.30 -7.91
C ALA A 110 15.77 16.59 -6.84
N GLY A 111 15.36 17.11 -5.68
CA GLY A 111 16.26 17.34 -4.56
C GLY A 111 16.88 16.04 -4.03
N MET A 112 16.08 14.98 -3.85
CA MET A 112 16.61 13.68 -3.42
C MET A 112 17.66 13.12 -4.38
N TRP A 113 17.38 13.15 -5.69
CA TRP A 113 18.32 12.68 -6.71
C TRP A 113 19.57 13.54 -6.79
N LEU A 114 19.43 14.87 -6.66
CA LEU A 114 20.57 15.78 -6.60
C LEU A 114 21.48 15.43 -5.42
N PHE A 115 20.93 15.32 -4.21
CA PHE A 115 21.73 14.99 -3.02
C PHE A 115 22.35 13.61 -3.11
N LEU A 116 21.64 12.60 -3.62
CA LEU A 116 22.21 11.28 -3.87
C LEU A 116 23.38 11.34 -4.86
N GLY A 117 23.23 12.10 -5.94
CA GLY A 117 24.28 12.33 -6.93
C GLY A 117 25.50 13.04 -6.34
N LEU A 118 25.28 14.06 -5.49
CA LEU A 118 26.36 14.76 -4.79
C LEU A 118 27.09 13.86 -3.79
N VAL A 119 26.37 13.01 -3.05
CA VAL A 119 26.98 12.00 -2.16
C VAL A 119 27.77 10.98 -2.95
N ALA A 120 27.22 10.44 -4.04
CA ALA A 120 27.92 9.50 -4.91
C ALA A 120 29.18 10.14 -5.52
N TRP A 121 29.08 11.39 -5.95
CA TRP A 121 30.22 12.16 -6.43
C TRP A 121 31.30 12.29 -5.35
N TYR A 122 30.91 12.71 -4.14
CA TYR A 122 31.84 12.90 -3.03
C TYR A 122 32.50 11.60 -2.57
N VAL A 123 31.71 10.57 -2.28
CA VAL A 123 32.17 9.34 -1.61
C VAL A 123 32.86 8.39 -2.58
N ALA A 124 32.38 8.30 -3.82
CA ALA A 124 32.90 7.34 -4.79
C ALA A 124 33.71 8.00 -5.90
N MET A 125 33.15 9.02 -6.56
CA MET A 125 33.77 9.56 -7.77
C MET A 125 35.05 10.36 -7.50
N ILE A 126 35.08 11.22 -6.47
CA ILE A 126 36.28 12.01 -6.15
C ILE A 126 37.47 11.10 -5.83
N PRO A 127 37.38 10.10 -4.93
CA PRO A 127 38.48 9.16 -4.70
C PRO A 127 38.89 8.42 -5.96
N LEU A 128 37.94 7.92 -6.73
CA LEU A 128 38.21 7.18 -7.96
C LEU A 128 38.97 8.03 -8.98
N VAL A 129 38.48 9.25 -9.25
CA VAL A 129 39.12 10.19 -10.18
C VAL A 129 40.51 10.57 -9.66
N ASN A 130 40.66 10.81 -8.36
CA ASN A 130 41.97 11.09 -7.79
C ASN A 130 42.93 9.91 -7.96
N VAL A 131 42.51 8.66 -7.78
CA VAL A 131 43.36 7.49 -8.07
C VAL A 131 43.79 7.48 -9.54
N VAL A 132 42.86 7.66 -10.46
CA VAL A 132 43.15 7.69 -11.91
C VAL A 132 44.13 8.80 -12.27
N LEU A 133 43.92 10.02 -11.77
CA LEU A 133 44.82 11.15 -11.97
C LEU A 133 46.21 10.88 -11.40
N GLY A 134 46.29 10.24 -10.24
CA GLY A 134 47.57 9.85 -9.65
C GLY A 134 48.33 8.82 -10.48
N LEU A 135 47.64 7.83 -11.02
CA LEU A 135 48.23 6.85 -11.93
C LEU A 135 48.67 7.49 -13.27
N ALA A 136 48.01 8.57 -13.68
CA ALA A 136 48.39 9.36 -14.85
C ALA A 136 49.52 10.36 -14.59
N GLY A 137 50.08 10.42 -13.38
CA GLY A 137 51.21 11.29 -13.02
C GLY A 137 50.82 12.72 -12.64
N ALA A 138 49.54 12.97 -12.30
CA ALA A 138 49.13 14.28 -11.79
C ALA A 138 49.53 14.46 -10.32
N ASP A 139 50.19 15.58 -10.03
CA ASP A 139 50.57 15.99 -8.67
C ASP A 139 49.38 16.58 -7.91
N GLU A 140 48.50 17.31 -8.62
CA GLU A 140 47.31 17.92 -8.06
C GLU A 140 46.14 16.93 -7.93
N ARG A 141 45.33 17.11 -6.89
CA ARG A 141 44.15 16.27 -6.61
C ARG A 141 42.90 17.13 -6.53
N LEU A 142 41.78 16.55 -6.98
CA LEU A 142 40.48 17.17 -6.81
C LEU A 142 40.14 17.26 -5.32
N GLY A 143 39.92 18.48 -4.87
CA GLY A 143 39.37 18.79 -3.55
C GLY A 143 37.88 19.09 -3.61
N LEU A 144 37.27 19.22 -2.43
CA LEU A 144 35.90 19.69 -2.33
C LEU A 144 35.84 21.21 -2.46
N VAL A 145 34.94 21.69 -3.33
CA VAL A 145 34.60 23.11 -3.42
C VAL A 145 33.61 23.51 -2.32
N VAL A 146 32.68 22.61 -1.99
CA VAL A 146 31.72 22.75 -0.90
C VAL A 146 32.11 21.76 0.19
N ASP A 147 32.40 22.26 1.38
CA ASP A 147 32.77 21.40 2.49
C ASP A 147 31.55 20.60 3.02
N VAL A 148 31.85 19.55 3.77
CA VAL A 148 30.84 18.60 4.27
C VAL A 148 29.83 19.28 5.21
N SER A 149 30.23 20.32 5.95
CA SER A 149 29.33 21.01 6.88
C SER A 149 28.28 21.85 6.15
N VAL A 150 28.68 22.57 5.09
CA VAL A 150 27.75 23.30 4.23
C VAL A 150 26.82 22.32 3.51
N PHE A 151 27.36 21.22 2.98
CA PHE A 151 26.55 20.17 2.37
C PHE A 151 25.52 19.60 3.35
N ALA A 152 25.94 19.21 4.56
CA ALA A 152 25.05 18.65 5.58
C ALA A 152 23.95 19.64 5.97
N THR A 153 24.29 20.93 6.09
CA THR A 153 23.33 22.00 6.39
C THR A 153 22.27 22.10 5.30
N LEU A 154 22.68 22.11 4.02
CA LEU A 154 21.76 22.14 2.88
C LEU A 154 20.88 20.88 2.83
N PHE A 155 21.47 19.70 3.08
CA PHE A 155 20.75 18.44 3.07
C PHE A 155 19.70 18.36 4.19
N VAL A 156 20.06 18.71 5.42
CA VAL A 156 19.14 18.74 6.55
C VAL A 156 18.04 19.78 6.34
N THR A 157 18.38 20.95 5.82
CA THR A 157 17.39 21.99 5.49
C THR A 157 16.40 21.47 4.45
N TYR A 158 16.89 20.83 3.39
CA TYR A 158 16.07 20.21 2.36
C TYR A 158 15.16 19.10 2.94
N LEU A 159 15.70 18.20 3.77
CA LEU A 159 14.91 17.16 4.43
C LEU A 159 13.85 17.75 5.37
N GLY A 160 14.17 18.82 6.09
CA GLY A 160 13.23 19.53 6.94
C GLY A 160 12.04 20.10 6.15
N LEU A 161 12.32 20.72 4.99
CA LEU A 161 11.27 21.22 4.10
C LEU A 161 10.47 20.09 3.43
N TYR A 162 11.15 19.01 3.05
CA TYR A 162 10.55 17.91 2.31
C TYR A 162 9.71 16.96 3.18
N MET A 163 10.26 16.50 4.31
CA MET A 163 9.66 15.50 5.19
C MET A 163 8.96 16.10 6.42
N GLY A 164 9.32 17.33 6.82
CA GLY A 164 9.05 17.84 8.15
C GLY A 164 8.41 19.22 8.22
N GLY A 165 7.77 19.71 7.15
CA GLY A 165 7.18 21.05 7.14
C GLY A 165 6.23 21.31 8.31
N HIS A 166 5.43 20.30 8.71
CA HIS A 166 4.58 20.36 9.91
C HIS A 166 5.37 20.32 11.22
N THR A 167 6.41 19.48 11.32
CA THR A 167 7.29 19.41 12.50
C THR A 167 8.04 20.72 12.73
N VAL A 168 8.54 21.34 11.66
CA VAL A 168 9.22 22.64 11.72
C VAL A 168 8.22 23.74 12.09
N LYS A 169 7.02 23.75 11.50
CA LYS A 169 5.94 24.68 11.84
C LYS A 169 5.53 24.56 13.31
N ASP A 170 5.35 23.34 13.81
CA ASP A 170 4.97 23.07 15.19
C ASP A 170 6.09 23.44 16.18
N ALA A 171 7.35 23.21 15.83
CA ALA A 171 8.50 23.64 16.62
C ALA A 171 8.61 25.17 16.70
N MET A 172 8.42 25.87 15.58
CA MET A 172 8.41 27.34 15.54
C MET A 172 7.23 27.93 16.32
N ALA A 173 6.03 27.35 16.20
CA ALA A 173 4.86 27.77 16.97
C ALA A 173 5.10 27.63 18.48
N LYS A 174 5.70 26.51 18.92
CA LYS A 174 6.07 26.30 20.33
C LYS A 174 7.17 27.23 20.82
N TRP A 175 8.12 27.58 19.96
CA TRP A 175 9.20 28.52 20.29
C TRP A 175 8.68 29.97 20.42
N ALA A 176 7.81 30.40 19.51
CA ALA A 176 7.14 31.71 19.58
C ALA A 176 6.15 31.82 20.75
N ALA A 177 5.64 30.69 21.26
CA ALA A 177 4.74 30.62 22.40
C ALA A 177 5.45 30.54 23.76
N LYS A 178 6.79 30.53 23.80
CA LYS A 178 7.53 30.70 25.06
C LYS A 178 7.47 32.18 25.48
N PRO A 179 7.10 32.48 26.74
CA PRO A 179 7.12 33.84 27.28
C PRO A 179 8.54 34.40 27.40
#